data_AF-A0A177C8T3-F1
#
_entry.id   AF-A0A177C8T3-F1
#
_cell.length_a   1.000
_cell.length_b   1.000
_cell.length_c   1.000
_cell.angle_alpha   90.00
_cell.angle_beta   90.00
_cell.angle_gamma   90.00
#
_symmetry.space_group_name_H-M   'P 1'
#
loop_
_entity.id
_entity.type
_entity.pdbx_description
1 polymer ?
#
loop_
_entity_poly.entity_id
_entity_poly.type
_entity_poly.pdbx_seq_one_letter_code
_entity_poly.pdbx_strand_id
1 'polypeptide(L)'
;MVASPMSASMRAHDSFSTNGMGPNVAQILQQMNIKGFHDFLVGRLLYLSQEAHWRLKSDLDLRGWPLHLRSMDDASWQLEAGAPWAPEDQKSLMVLSAHGVKAEDIAEQFFEGRTVDECQVEIDAIKAGVPMNSIETGQGAADIDIGASKAASPETPSTKAILSGLAKTPWKPTSFINRLIEVSSGAARARSDTPHADSRKDWNQADRDTVWAAVQRGMSPRQIQEKYLPFRSESAIQTRMTKERKLRGVQAIPTKWSNRDNELVIKLVDEGHDFEDIAPRLSRERTPKQIEARYRNLKKQARVSRMSVEVNVIDDDEDVELGDDNMQVDADGDEGSEYNDEISRVVQTPHKPKTTRKTIPYNSSEKSPTKKPPSSITSIRTKLLNSIDAKYLDSDGKKGLRKALNKTGWPTRFTSVEEHDSPMPEKNGPKWPTKDVEALRCIRETASSIPYKKLEEFFPGRSQTAIRNIYNTRANPSPNYSDRKK
;
A
#
# COMPACT_ATOMS: atom_id res chain seq x y z
N MET A 1 -78.01 40.01 17.52
CA MET A 1 -76.88 39.81 18.44
C MET A 1 -76.87 38.35 18.89
N VAL A 2 -76.13 37.47 18.21
CA VAL A 2 -75.42 36.29 18.74
C VAL A 2 -74.40 35.93 17.66
N ALA A 3 -73.16 35.67 18.09
CA ALA A 3 -71.97 35.55 17.27
C ALA A 3 -71.86 34.20 16.54
N SER A 4 -71.31 34.23 15.31
CA SER A 4 -70.83 33.06 14.58
C SER A 4 -69.30 32.98 14.66
N PRO A 5 -68.71 31.78 14.76
CA PRO A 5 -67.31 31.60 15.13
C PRO A 5 -66.35 31.82 13.96
N MET A 6 -65.19 32.40 14.31
CA MET A 6 -64.07 32.69 13.42
C MET A 6 -63.39 31.41 12.93
N SER A 7 -63.17 31.32 11.62
CA SER A 7 -62.32 30.32 10.98
C SER A 7 -60.86 30.52 11.36
N ALA A 8 -60.27 29.53 12.02
CA ALA A 8 -58.83 29.42 12.22
C ALA A 8 -58.16 28.90 10.94
N SER A 9 -57.60 29.83 10.16
CA SER A 9 -56.72 29.53 9.02
C SER A 9 -55.33 29.18 9.55
N MET A 10 -55.01 27.89 9.66
CA MET A 10 -53.65 27.42 9.88
C MET A 10 -52.76 27.81 8.70
N ARG A 11 -51.82 28.74 8.92
CA ARG A 11 -50.68 28.95 8.03
C ARG A 11 -49.70 27.79 8.26
N ALA A 12 -49.62 26.89 7.28
CA ALA A 12 -48.47 26.01 7.15
C ALA A 12 -47.26 26.88 6.76
N HIS A 13 -46.26 26.93 7.64
CA HIS A 13 -44.93 27.38 7.28
C HIS A 13 -44.27 26.23 6.52
N ASP A 14 -44.25 26.33 5.19
CA ASP A 14 -43.36 25.53 4.34
C ASP A 14 -41.92 25.98 4.60
N SER A 15 -41.26 25.31 5.54
CA SER A 15 -39.81 25.33 5.66
C SER A 15 -39.22 24.52 4.50
N PHE A 16 -38.92 25.21 3.40
CA PHE A 16 -38.04 24.71 2.35
C PHE A 16 -36.67 24.38 2.97
N SER A 17 -36.45 23.10 3.28
CA SER A 17 -35.16 22.58 3.71
C SER A 17 -34.23 22.51 2.50
N THR A 18 -33.46 23.57 2.29
CA THR A 18 -32.34 23.59 1.33
C THR A 18 -31.13 22.87 1.93
N ASN A 19 -31.26 21.56 2.17
CA ASN A 19 -30.12 20.69 2.47
C ASN A 19 -29.95 19.65 1.37
N GLY A 20 -29.75 20.16 0.15
CA GLY A 20 -29.32 19.41 -1.02
C GLY A 20 -27.80 19.44 -1.19
N MET A 21 -27.01 19.33 -0.11
CA MET A 21 -25.59 19.02 -0.28
C MET A 21 -25.50 17.54 -0.64
N GLY A 22 -25.31 17.28 -1.93
CA GLY A 22 -25.00 15.94 -2.43
C GLY A 22 -23.81 15.34 -1.66
N PRO A 23 -23.67 14.01 -1.67
CA PRO A 23 -22.66 13.32 -0.88
C PRO A 23 -21.27 13.92 -1.13
N ASN A 24 -20.58 14.27 -0.05
CA ASN A 24 -19.23 14.84 -0.11
C ASN A 24 -18.32 13.88 -0.89
N VAL A 25 -17.38 14.40 -1.70
CA VAL A 25 -16.39 13.60 -2.45
C VAL A 25 -15.71 12.54 -1.58
N ALA A 26 -15.47 12.83 -0.30
CA ALA A 26 -14.95 11.85 0.66
C ALA A 26 -15.90 10.64 0.86
N GLN A 27 -17.20 10.89 0.99
CA GLN A 27 -18.22 9.83 1.11
C GLN A 27 -18.34 9.03 -0.18
N ILE A 28 -18.25 9.69 -1.35
CA ILE A 28 -18.24 9.00 -2.65
C ILE A 28 -17.01 8.08 -2.76
N LEU A 29 -15.83 8.57 -2.39
CA LEU A 29 -14.60 7.77 -2.41
C LEU A 29 -14.66 6.61 -1.41
N GLN A 30 -15.21 6.82 -0.21
CA GLN A 30 -15.41 5.76 0.78
C GLN A 30 -16.40 4.70 0.27
N GLN A 31 -17.50 5.11 -0.37
CA GLN A 31 -18.46 4.20 -1.01
C GLN A 31 -17.85 3.44 -2.20
N MET A 32 -17.00 4.07 -3.01
CA MET A 32 -16.30 3.36 -4.08
C MET A 32 -15.33 2.31 -3.53
N ASN A 33 -14.67 2.62 -2.40
CA ASN A 33 -13.74 1.70 -1.76
C ASN A 33 -14.47 0.49 -1.16
N ILE A 34 -15.62 0.72 -0.51
CA ILE A 34 -16.37 -0.38 0.10
C ILE A 34 -17.01 -1.31 -0.92
N LYS A 35 -17.53 -0.77 -2.03
CA LYS A 35 -18.06 -1.59 -3.12
C LYS A 35 -16.99 -2.50 -3.72
N GLY A 36 -15.76 -1.97 -3.89
CA GLY A 36 -14.63 -2.76 -4.36
C GLY A 36 -14.22 -3.85 -3.36
N PHE A 37 -14.35 -3.58 -2.05
CA PHE A 37 -14.11 -4.58 -1.01
C PHE A 37 -15.18 -5.67 -0.98
N HIS A 38 -16.45 -5.30 -1.11
CA HIS A 38 -17.58 -6.24 -1.25
C HIS A 38 -17.41 -7.16 -2.48
N ASP A 39 -17.01 -6.58 -3.62
CA ASP A 39 -16.67 -7.33 -4.83
C ASP A 39 -15.52 -8.32 -4.58
N PHE A 40 -14.51 -7.88 -3.83
CA PHE A 40 -13.38 -8.73 -3.46
C PHE A 40 -13.81 -9.92 -2.58
N LEU A 41 -14.63 -9.70 -1.55
CA LEU A 41 -15.09 -10.76 -0.65
C LEU A 41 -15.91 -11.82 -1.40
N VAL A 42 -16.89 -11.40 -2.20
CA VAL A 42 -17.70 -12.34 -3.02
C VAL A 42 -16.82 -13.04 -4.05
N GLY A 43 -15.85 -12.34 -4.65
CA GLY A 43 -14.91 -12.91 -5.61
C GLY A 43 -13.99 -14.00 -5.03
N ARG A 44 -13.81 -14.07 -3.70
CA ARG A 44 -13.06 -15.16 -3.05
C ARG A 44 -13.81 -16.49 -3.03
N LEU A 45 -15.13 -16.49 -3.27
CA LEU A 45 -15.96 -17.70 -3.31
C LEU A 45 -15.81 -18.44 -4.65
N LEU A 46 -14.62 -18.99 -4.91
CA LEU A 46 -14.22 -19.53 -6.23
C LEU A 46 -15.08 -20.68 -6.76
N TYR A 47 -15.86 -21.34 -5.90
CA TYR A 47 -16.76 -22.44 -6.28
C TYR A 47 -18.12 -21.97 -6.77
N LEU A 48 -18.49 -20.71 -6.54
CA LEU A 48 -19.71 -20.14 -7.08
C LEU A 48 -19.49 -19.73 -8.55
N SER A 49 -20.53 -19.91 -9.36
CA SER A 49 -20.51 -19.40 -10.72
C SER A 49 -20.50 -17.87 -10.73
N GLN A 50 -20.03 -17.27 -11.82
CA GLN A 50 -20.05 -15.80 -11.94
C GLN A 50 -21.45 -15.23 -11.78
N GLU A 51 -22.48 -15.90 -12.30
CA GLU A 51 -23.87 -15.47 -12.12
C GLU A 51 -24.30 -15.53 -10.65
N ALA A 52 -23.90 -16.58 -9.92
CA ALA A 52 -24.15 -16.69 -8.48
C ALA A 52 -23.44 -15.58 -7.69
N HIS A 53 -22.22 -15.18 -8.06
CA HIS A 53 -21.55 -14.02 -7.46
C HIS A 53 -22.36 -12.74 -7.62
N TRP A 54 -22.84 -12.45 -8.83
CA TRP A 54 -23.65 -11.25 -9.09
C TRP A 54 -24.96 -11.26 -8.30
N ARG A 55 -25.66 -12.40 -8.27
CA ARG A 55 -26.91 -12.53 -7.52
C ARG A 55 -26.69 -12.39 -6.02
N LEU A 56 -25.67 -13.08 -5.47
CA LEU A 56 -25.30 -12.97 -4.07
C LEU A 56 -24.99 -11.52 -3.68
N LYS A 57 -24.14 -10.85 -4.47
CA LYS A 57 -23.80 -9.45 -4.21
C LYS A 57 -25.03 -8.55 -4.26
N SER A 58 -25.87 -8.70 -5.29
CA SER A 58 -27.10 -7.91 -5.42
C SER A 58 -28.05 -8.12 -4.25
N ASP A 59 -28.18 -9.36 -3.77
CA ASP A 59 -29.05 -9.67 -2.63
C ASP A 59 -28.47 -9.12 -1.31
N LEU A 60 -27.15 -9.15 -1.13
CA LEU A 60 -26.48 -8.52 0.02
C LEU A 60 -26.58 -6.99 -0.03
N ASP A 61 -26.45 -6.37 -1.21
CA ASP A 61 -26.66 -4.93 -1.39
C ASP A 61 -28.10 -4.52 -1.05
N LEU A 62 -29.09 -5.38 -1.37
CA LEU A 62 -30.50 -5.11 -1.13
C LEU A 62 -30.95 -5.41 0.31
N ARG A 63 -30.54 -6.55 0.87
CA ARG A 63 -30.99 -7.06 2.18
C ARG A 63 -30.06 -6.65 3.32
N GLY A 64 -28.86 -6.17 2.99
CA GLY A 64 -27.86 -5.68 3.92
C GLY A 64 -26.64 -6.60 4.00
N TRP A 65 -25.47 -5.97 4.02
CA TRP A 65 -24.19 -6.59 4.38
C TRP A 65 -24.08 -6.77 5.91
N PRO A 66 -23.21 -7.69 6.39
CA PRO A 66 -22.85 -7.78 7.80
C PRO A 66 -22.45 -6.41 8.34
N LEU A 67 -22.87 -6.08 9.57
CA LEU A 67 -22.79 -4.73 10.13
C LEU A 67 -21.35 -4.19 10.09
N HIS A 68 -20.38 -4.99 10.53
CA HIS A 68 -18.96 -4.65 10.52
C HIS A 68 -18.38 -4.47 9.10
N LEU A 69 -19.02 -5.01 8.05
CA LEU A 69 -18.59 -4.84 6.67
C LEU A 69 -19.27 -3.68 5.94
N ARG A 70 -20.10 -2.87 6.62
CA ARG A 70 -20.80 -1.71 6.02
C ARG A 70 -19.97 -0.43 5.98
N SER A 71 -18.84 -0.40 6.68
CA SER A 71 -17.89 0.71 6.68
C SER A 71 -16.46 0.16 6.57
N MET A 72 -15.56 0.90 5.93
CA MET A 72 -14.13 0.57 5.97
C MET A 72 -13.52 0.77 7.35
N ASP A 73 -14.10 1.64 8.19
CA ASP A 73 -13.64 1.88 9.55
C ASP A 73 -13.99 0.68 10.45
N ASP A 74 -15.18 0.11 10.25
CA ASP A 74 -15.69 -1.04 11.01
C ASP A 74 -15.21 -2.38 10.45
N ALA A 75 -14.82 -2.45 9.17
CA ALA A 75 -14.30 -3.68 8.55
C ALA A 75 -12.96 -4.13 9.14
N SER A 76 -12.33 -3.28 9.94
CA SER A 76 -11.13 -3.62 10.72
C SER A 76 -11.43 -4.27 12.07
N TRP A 77 -12.69 -4.28 12.51
CA TRP A 77 -13.12 -4.90 13.75
C TRP A 77 -13.33 -6.38 13.54
N GLN A 78 -12.60 -7.19 14.31
CA GLN A 78 -12.88 -8.62 14.43
C GLN A 78 -14.01 -8.81 15.43
N LEU A 79 -14.99 -9.63 15.07
CA LEU A 79 -16.04 -10.03 15.99
C LEU A 79 -15.44 -10.98 17.05
N GLU A 80 -15.79 -10.79 18.32
CA GLU A 80 -15.40 -11.75 19.35
C GLU A 80 -16.24 -13.01 19.26
N ALA A 81 -15.60 -14.18 19.37
CA ALA A 81 -16.30 -15.45 19.48
C ALA A 81 -17.24 -15.43 20.70
N GLY A 82 -18.49 -15.86 20.52
CA GLY A 82 -19.53 -15.84 21.53
C GLY A 82 -20.32 -14.53 21.66
N ALA A 83 -19.99 -13.48 20.88
CA ALA A 83 -20.78 -12.25 20.88
C ALA A 83 -22.26 -12.52 20.48
N PRO A 84 -23.24 -11.72 20.89
CA PRO A 84 -24.60 -11.85 20.39
C PRO A 84 -24.67 -11.54 18.89
N TRP A 85 -25.53 -12.25 18.15
CA TRP A 85 -25.78 -11.95 16.73
C TRP A 85 -26.65 -10.70 16.58
N ALA A 86 -26.19 -9.72 15.82
CA ALA A 86 -27.03 -8.58 15.47
C ALA A 86 -28.14 -9.02 14.48
N PRO A 87 -29.36 -8.45 14.53
CA PRO A 87 -30.43 -8.77 13.58
C PRO A 87 -30.03 -8.53 12.11
N GLU A 88 -29.18 -7.55 11.87
CA GLU A 88 -28.60 -7.26 10.56
C GLU A 88 -27.68 -8.38 10.08
N ASP A 89 -26.85 -8.91 10.97
CA ASP A 89 -25.92 -9.99 10.67
C ASP A 89 -26.66 -11.30 10.37
N GLN A 90 -27.73 -11.59 11.12
CA GLN A 90 -28.62 -12.74 10.86
C GLN A 90 -29.26 -12.66 9.46
N LYS A 91 -29.68 -11.46 9.02
CA LYS A 91 -30.22 -11.26 7.66
C LYS A 91 -29.16 -11.57 6.60
N SER A 92 -27.93 -11.08 6.78
CA SER A 92 -26.83 -11.36 5.84
C SER A 92 -26.46 -12.85 5.84
N LEU A 93 -26.45 -13.49 7.01
CA LEU A 93 -26.19 -14.93 7.18
C LEU A 93 -27.24 -15.77 6.43
N MET A 94 -28.51 -15.39 6.54
CA MET A 94 -29.61 -16.01 5.79
C MET A 94 -29.40 -15.89 4.26
N VAL A 95 -28.99 -14.72 3.76
CA VAL A 95 -28.69 -14.51 2.34
C VAL A 95 -27.53 -15.38 1.88
N LEU A 96 -26.42 -15.38 2.63
CA LEU A 96 -25.24 -16.19 2.32
C LEU A 96 -25.59 -17.69 2.27
N SER A 97 -26.35 -18.19 3.25
CA SER A 97 -26.79 -19.58 3.29
C SER A 97 -27.74 -19.93 2.13
N ALA A 98 -28.66 -19.03 1.76
CA ALA A 98 -29.58 -19.23 0.65
C ALA A 98 -28.88 -19.35 -0.71
N HIS A 99 -27.71 -18.72 -0.87
CA HIS A 99 -26.86 -18.84 -2.06
C HIS A 99 -25.90 -20.04 -2.00
N GLY A 100 -26.02 -20.90 -0.98
CA GLY A 100 -25.18 -22.09 -0.82
C GLY A 100 -23.73 -21.80 -0.45
N VAL A 101 -23.46 -20.63 0.15
CA VAL A 101 -22.14 -20.33 0.72
C VAL A 101 -21.93 -21.23 1.93
N LYS A 102 -20.78 -21.92 1.98
CA LYS A 102 -20.45 -22.85 3.07
C LYS A 102 -20.16 -22.08 4.36
N ALA A 103 -20.48 -22.70 5.50
CA ALA A 103 -20.27 -22.09 6.81
C ALA A 103 -18.80 -21.71 7.06
N GLU A 104 -17.84 -22.48 6.53
CA GLU A 104 -16.41 -22.18 6.62
C GLU A 104 -16.06 -20.85 5.94
N ASP A 105 -16.56 -20.64 4.72
CA ASP A 105 -16.31 -19.41 3.98
C ASP A 105 -17.07 -18.22 4.58
N ILE A 106 -18.26 -18.46 5.15
CA ILE A 106 -19.04 -17.45 5.86
C ILE A 106 -18.25 -16.94 7.07
N ALA A 107 -17.74 -17.84 7.92
CA ALA A 107 -16.95 -17.48 9.09
C ALA A 107 -15.63 -16.79 8.70
N GLU A 108 -14.91 -17.31 7.70
CA GLU A 108 -13.61 -16.75 7.31
C GLU A 108 -13.73 -15.39 6.59
N GLN A 109 -14.71 -15.23 5.70
CA GLN A 109 -14.76 -14.08 4.80
C GLN A 109 -15.75 -12.99 5.24
N PHE A 110 -16.84 -13.36 5.91
CA PHE A 110 -17.96 -12.44 6.17
C PHE A 110 -18.18 -12.13 7.64
N PHE A 111 -17.64 -12.94 8.56
CA PHE A 111 -17.79 -12.78 10.01
C PHE A 111 -16.47 -13.08 10.73
N GLU A 112 -15.40 -12.37 10.33
CA GLU A 112 -14.05 -12.61 10.84
C GLU A 112 -14.02 -12.55 12.38
N GLY A 113 -13.64 -13.67 13.00
CA GLY A 113 -13.58 -13.85 14.46
C GLY A 113 -14.71 -14.72 15.03
N ARG A 114 -15.74 -15.04 14.24
CA ARG A 114 -16.70 -16.12 14.53
C ARG A 114 -16.14 -17.48 14.13
N THR A 115 -16.56 -18.52 14.84
CA THR A 115 -16.26 -19.90 14.51
C THR A 115 -17.23 -20.48 13.47
N VAL A 116 -16.79 -21.52 12.77
CA VAL A 116 -17.62 -22.24 11.80
C VAL A 116 -18.87 -22.82 12.46
N ASP A 117 -18.72 -23.36 13.67
CA ASP A 117 -19.81 -23.96 14.44
C ASP A 117 -20.85 -22.91 14.85
N GLU A 118 -20.44 -21.72 15.28
CA GLU A 118 -21.38 -20.61 15.57
C GLU A 118 -22.19 -20.22 14.34
N CYS A 119 -21.54 -20.07 13.18
CA CYS A 119 -22.23 -19.76 11.94
C CYS A 119 -23.22 -20.87 11.55
N GLN A 120 -22.82 -22.14 11.69
CA GLN A 120 -23.66 -23.28 11.35
C GLN A 120 -24.89 -23.41 12.28
N VAL A 121 -24.69 -23.28 13.60
CA VAL A 121 -25.77 -23.28 14.60
C VAL A 121 -26.78 -22.17 14.30
N GLU A 122 -26.30 -20.97 14.00
CA GLU A 122 -27.18 -19.83 13.71
C GLU A 122 -27.92 -20.02 12.38
N ILE A 123 -27.27 -20.55 11.34
CA ILE A 123 -27.91 -20.91 10.07
C ILE A 123 -29.04 -21.92 10.30
N ASP A 124 -28.80 -22.95 11.10
CA ASP A 124 -29.77 -23.99 11.39
C ASP A 124 -30.95 -23.45 12.22
N ALA A 125 -30.68 -22.55 13.18
CA ALA A 125 -31.71 -21.88 13.95
C ALA A 125 -32.61 -20.98 13.09
N ILE A 126 -32.02 -20.21 12.16
CA ILE A 126 -32.76 -19.38 11.20
C ILE A 126 -33.63 -20.28 10.30
N LYS A 127 -33.10 -21.40 9.81
CA LYS A 127 -33.85 -22.35 8.97
C LYS A 127 -34.97 -23.05 9.72
N ALA A 128 -34.80 -23.32 11.01
CA ALA A 128 -35.82 -23.89 11.88
C ALA A 128 -36.95 -22.89 12.22
N GLY A 129 -36.83 -21.62 11.81
CA GLY A 129 -37.83 -20.58 12.09
C GLY A 129 -37.86 -20.13 13.55
N VAL A 130 -36.75 -20.33 14.28
CA VAL A 130 -36.62 -19.81 15.65
C VAL A 130 -36.64 -18.29 15.59
N PRO A 131 -37.51 -17.60 16.36
CA PRO A 131 -37.56 -16.15 16.34
C PRO A 131 -36.21 -15.56 16.76
N MET A 132 -35.70 -14.63 15.95
CA MET A 132 -34.35 -14.03 16.04
C MET A 132 -33.95 -13.45 17.41
N ASN A 133 -34.91 -13.24 18.32
CA ASN A 133 -34.70 -12.66 19.64
C ASN A 133 -34.57 -13.69 20.78
N SER A 134 -34.63 -15.00 20.50
CA SER A 134 -34.76 -16.04 21.56
C SER A 134 -33.51 -16.88 21.82
N ILE A 135 -32.39 -16.62 21.14
CA ILE A 135 -31.15 -17.35 21.34
C ILE A 135 -30.25 -16.56 22.28
N GLU A 136 -30.62 -16.55 23.56
CA GLU A 136 -29.64 -16.24 24.61
C GLU A 136 -28.68 -17.43 24.68
N THR A 137 -27.45 -17.23 24.22
CA THR A 137 -26.37 -18.21 24.33
C THR A 137 -26.14 -18.54 25.80
N GLY A 138 -26.71 -19.67 26.24
CA GLY A 138 -26.52 -20.21 27.57
C GLY A 138 -25.04 -20.48 27.83
N GLN A 139 -24.39 -19.60 28.58
CA GLN A 139 -23.10 -19.88 29.21
C GLN A 139 -23.31 -20.98 30.26
N GLY A 140 -22.83 -22.19 29.98
CA GLY A 140 -22.82 -23.27 30.97
C GLY A 140 -22.59 -24.67 30.38
N ALA A 141 -21.41 -24.92 29.83
CA ALA A 141 -20.95 -26.28 29.55
C ALA A 141 -19.46 -26.43 29.92
N ALA A 142 -19.18 -26.36 31.22
CA ALA A 142 -18.09 -27.10 31.84
C ALA A 142 -18.76 -28.07 32.83
N ASP A 143 -18.30 -29.31 32.84
CA ASP A 143 -18.76 -30.46 33.63
C ASP A 143 -20.04 -31.18 33.17
N ILE A 144 -19.86 -32.09 32.21
CA ILE A 144 -20.65 -33.33 32.18
C ILE A 144 -19.72 -34.49 32.53
N ASP A 145 -19.82 -34.87 33.80
CA ASP A 145 -19.27 -36.08 34.41
C ASP A 145 -20.01 -37.31 33.86
N ILE A 146 -19.30 -38.20 33.16
CA ILE A 146 -19.86 -39.49 32.69
C ILE A 146 -19.87 -40.46 33.87
N GLY A 147 -20.89 -40.29 34.71
CA GLY A 147 -21.22 -41.19 35.82
C GLY A 147 -21.78 -42.52 35.31
N ALA A 148 -21.07 -43.59 35.63
CA ALA A 148 -21.46 -44.97 35.42
C ALA A 148 -22.87 -45.27 35.96
N SER A 149 -23.73 -45.85 35.12
CA SER A 149 -24.97 -46.49 35.55
C SER A 149 -24.96 -47.98 35.20
N LYS A 150 -25.13 -48.74 36.27
CA LYS A 150 -25.07 -50.19 36.42
C LYS A 150 -26.50 -50.75 36.37
N ALA A 151 -26.61 -51.91 35.72
CA ALA A 151 -27.69 -52.91 35.80
C ALA A 151 -29.08 -52.55 35.22
N ALA A 152 -29.48 -53.28 34.17
CA ALA A 152 -30.44 -54.39 34.31
C ALA A 152 -30.57 -55.16 32.98
N SER A 153 -30.31 -56.47 33.06
CA SER A 153 -30.73 -57.51 32.11
C SER A 153 -32.27 -57.65 32.13
N PRO A 154 -32.95 -58.20 31.10
CA PRO A 154 -32.79 -59.63 30.78
C PRO A 154 -33.00 -60.05 29.30
N GLU A 155 -32.67 -61.33 29.08
CA GLU A 155 -33.15 -62.26 28.05
C GLU A 155 -32.59 -62.19 26.61
N THR A 156 -31.73 -63.18 26.33
CA THR A 156 -31.46 -63.73 25.00
C THR A 156 -32.58 -64.70 24.59
N PRO A 157 -32.72 -65.02 23.30
CA PRO A 157 -32.10 -66.27 22.87
C PRO A 157 -31.41 -66.23 21.49
N SER A 158 -30.25 -66.89 21.45
CA SER A 158 -29.84 -67.88 20.46
C SER A 158 -30.00 -67.58 18.96
N THR A 159 -28.88 -67.41 18.26
CA THR A 159 -28.56 -68.27 17.10
C THR A 159 -27.06 -68.27 16.78
N LYS A 160 -26.58 -69.44 16.39
CA LYS A 160 -25.19 -69.83 16.13
C LYS A 160 -24.68 -69.36 14.76
N ALA A 161 -23.36 -69.11 14.75
CA ALA A 161 -22.37 -69.41 13.72
C ALA A 161 -22.42 -68.66 12.38
N ILE A 162 -21.29 -68.03 12.02
CA ILE A 162 -20.44 -68.39 10.86
C ILE A 162 -19.10 -67.58 10.90
N LEU A 163 -18.01 -68.34 10.98
CA LEU A 163 -16.66 -68.18 10.41
C LEU A 163 -15.88 -66.85 10.47
N SER A 164 -14.90 -66.83 11.38
CA SER A 164 -13.44 -66.72 11.13
C SER A 164 -12.89 -65.89 9.96
N GLY A 165 -12.01 -64.96 10.30
CA GLY A 165 -10.75 -64.76 9.57
C GLY A 165 -10.38 -63.30 9.31
N LEU A 166 -9.48 -62.72 10.11
CA LEU A 166 -8.26 -62.10 9.59
C LEU A 166 -7.27 -61.79 10.72
N ALA A 167 -6.01 -62.08 10.42
CA ALA A 167 -4.91 -62.15 11.37
C ALA A 167 -4.31 -60.79 11.71
N LYS A 168 -3.68 -60.79 12.89
CA LYS A 168 -2.92 -59.76 13.57
C LYS A 168 -1.64 -59.37 12.79
N THR A 169 -1.31 -58.08 12.77
CA THR A 169 0.08 -57.60 12.85
C THR A 169 0.15 -56.37 13.77
N PRO A 170 1.00 -56.37 14.81
CA PRO A 170 1.22 -55.20 15.65
C PRO A 170 2.41 -54.38 15.15
N TRP A 171 2.18 -53.09 14.91
CA TRP A 171 3.25 -52.10 14.76
C TRP A 171 3.79 -51.71 16.14
N LYS A 172 5.11 -51.81 16.32
CA LYS A 172 5.84 -51.16 17.43
C LYS A 172 6.91 -50.22 16.87
N PRO A 173 7.24 -49.15 17.60
CA PRO A 173 8.02 -48.01 17.12
C PRO A 173 9.51 -48.22 17.35
N THR A 174 10.35 -47.83 16.38
CA THR A 174 11.81 -47.90 16.55
C THR A 174 12.34 -46.54 16.97
N SER A 175 12.97 -46.55 18.14
CA SER A 175 13.63 -45.45 18.83
C SER A 175 14.98 -45.09 18.22
N PHE A 176 15.25 -43.80 18.37
CA PHE A 176 16.48 -43.04 18.22
C PHE A 176 17.58 -43.52 19.22
N ILE A 177 18.85 -43.22 18.90
CA ILE A 177 20.08 -43.22 19.74
C ILE A 177 20.92 -44.53 19.80
N ASN A 178 21.98 -44.59 19.00
CA ASN A 178 23.40 -44.75 19.42
C ASN A 178 24.31 -45.16 18.25
N ARG A 179 25.16 -44.25 17.75
CA ARG A 179 26.49 -44.60 17.22
C ARG A 179 27.40 -43.37 17.16
N LEU A 180 28.35 -43.33 18.09
CA LEU A 180 29.53 -42.47 18.09
C LEU A 180 30.77 -43.37 17.96
N ILE A 181 31.78 -42.87 17.22
CA ILE A 181 33.23 -43.19 17.31
C ILE A 181 33.60 -44.55 16.67
N GLU A 182 34.52 -44.69 15.70
CA GLU A 182 35.94 -44.32 15.76
C GLU A 182 36.65 -44.35 14.37
N VAL A 183 37.52 -43.35 14.16
CA VAL A 183 38.84 -43.33 13.45
C VAL A 183 38.96 -43.65 11.95
N SER A 184 39.39 -42.63 11.19
CA SER A 184 40.64 -42.71 10.39
C SER A 184 41.12 -41.32 9.98
N SER A 185 42.40 -41.09 10.26
CA SER A 185 43.15 -39.85 10.25
C SER A 185 43.71 -39.52 8.86
N GLY A 186 43.74 -38.24 8.48
CA GLY A 186 44.45 -37.75 7.30
C GLY A 186 44.74 -36.25 7.41
N ALA A 187 46.01 -35.92 7.66
CA ALA A 187 46.47 -34.61 8.06
C ALA A 187 46.63 -33.59 6.92
N ALA A 188 46.31 -32.34 7.27
CA ALA A 188 46.98 -31.08 6.92
C ALA A 188 46.96 -30.57 5.45
N ARG A 189 46.17 -29.51 5.25
CA ARG A 189 46.70 -28.18 4.90
C ARG A 189 45.70 -27.09 5.32
N ALA A 190 46.15 -26.25 6.25
CA ALA A 190 45.43 -25.09 6.74
C ALA A 190 45.16 -24.10 5.60
N ARG A 191 43.89 -23.92 5.27
CA ARG A 191 43.35 -22.67 4.75
C ARG A 191 42.36 -22.18 5.78
N SER A 192 42.58 -20.97 6.28
CA SER A 192 41.65 -20.23 7.12
C SER A 192 40.45 -19.80 6.29
N ASP A 193 39.66 -20.77 5.82
CA ASP A 193 38.34 -20.55 5.25
C ASP A 193 37.39 -20.44 6.43
N THR A 194 37.24 -19.22 6.95
CA THR A 194 36.02 -18.90 7.69
C THR A 194 34.87 -19.12 6.71
N PRO A 195 33.93 -20.04 6.96
CA PRO A 195 32.80 -20.23 6.08
C PRO A 195 31.90 -19.00 6.27
N HIS A 196 32.10 -17.97 5.45
CA HIS A 196 31.10 -16.95 5.14
C HIS A 196 30.03 -17.57 4.21
N ALA A 197 29.52 -18.73 4.62
CA ALA A 197 28.39 -19.38 3.98
C ALA A 197 27.14 -18.60 4.39
N ASP A 198 26.48 -18.07 3.37
CA ASP A 198 25.30 -17.22 3.42
C ASP A 198 24.05 -17.99 3.88
N SER A 199 24.11 -18.66 5.04
CA SER A 199 22.94 -19.16 5.79
C SER A 199 22.04 -18.01 6.30
N ARG A 200 22.29 -16.78 5.83
CA ARG A 200 21.75 -15.51 6.30
C ARG A 200 20.27 -15.27 5.98
N LYS A 201 19.60 -16.11 5.17
CA LYS A 201 18.19 -15.88 4.82
C LYS A 201 17.23 -16.27 5.92
N ASP A 202 17.51 -17.35 6.65
CA ASP A 202 16.57 -17.87 7.64
C ASP A 202 16.98 -17.41 9.04
N TRP A 203 16.00 -16.85 9.74
CA TRP A 203 16.12 -16.40 11.12
C TRP A 203 15.51 -17.48 12.01
N ASN A 204 16.34 -18.19 12.75
CA ASN A 204 15.87 -19.17 13.73
C ASN A 204 15.03 -18.46 14.81
N GLN A 205 14.16 -19.20 15.52
CA GLN A 205 13.24 -18.60 16.48
C GLN A 205 13.97 -17.92 17.66
N ALA A 206 15.09 -18.47 18.12
CA ALA A 206 15.89 -17.88 19.20
C ALA A 206 16.50 -16.51 18.84
N ASP A 207 17.01 -16.34 17.61
CA ASP A 207 17.51 -15.07 17.08
C ASP A 207 16.36 -14.04 17.05
N ARG A 208 15.15 -14.46 16.66
CA ARG A 208 13.97 -13.58 16.60
C ARG A 208 13.58 -13.09 17.98
N ASP A 209 13.49 -14.00 18.94
CA ASP A 209 13.12 -13.67 20.31
C ASP A 209 14.20 -12.81 20.98
N THR A 210 15.47 -13.03 20.64
CA THR A 210 16.59 -12.18 21.07
C THR A 210 16.49 -10.76 20.52
N VAL A 211 16.24 -10.61 19.21
CA VAL A 211 16.00 -9.28 18.60
C VAL A 211 14.80 -8.60 19.25
N TRP A 212 13.72 -9.34 19.48
CA TRP A 212 12.51 -8.79 20.10
C TRP A 212 12.75 -8.32 21.53
N ALA A 213 13.39 -9.13 22.37
CA ALA A 213 13.75 -8.77 23.74
C ALA A 213 14.66 -7.53 23.78
N ALA A 214 15.59 -7.40 22.83
CA ALA A 214 16.46 -6.23 22.74
C ALA A 214 15.73 -4.97 22.25
N VAL A 215 14.76 -5.11 21.33
CA VAL A 215 13.87 -4.01 20.90
C VAL A 215 13.06 -3.49 22.09
N GLN A 216 12.52 -4.37 22.93
CA GLN A 216 11.77 -4.00 24.14
C GLN A 216 12.64 -3.25 25.16
N ARG A 217 13.95 -3.48 25.15
CA ARG A 217 14.94 -2.73 25.96
C ARG A 217 15.42 -1.43 25.30
N GLY A 218 14.83 -1.03 24.18
CA GLY A 218 15.22 0.19 23.46
C GLY A 218 16.60 0.14 22.79
N MET A 219 17.16 -1.06 22.56
CA MET A 219 18.49 -1.19 21.96
C MET A 219 18.47 -0.85 20.47
N SER A 220 19.52 -0.15 20.02
CA SER A 220 19.75 0.11 18.60
C SER A 220 20.20 -1.14 17.84
N PRO A 221 20.01 -1.22 16.51
CA PRO A 221 20.44 -2.36 15.70
C PRO A 221 21.93 -2.70 15.87
N ARG A 222 22.76 -1.66 15.96
CA ARG A 222 24.21 -1.80 16.18
C ARG A 222 24.53 -2.42 17.55
N GLN A 223 23.87 -1.98 18.62
CA GLN A 223 24.03 -2.60 19.95
C GLN A 223 23.58 -4.06 19.96
N ILE A 224 22.50 -4.38 19.23
CA ILE A 224 22.01 -5.76 19.10
C ILE A 224 23.05 -6.62 18.36
N GLN A 225 23.63 -6.07 17.30
CA GLN A 225 24.69 -6.75 16.54
C GLN A 225 25.90 -7.02 17.42
N GLU A 226 26.45 -5.99 18.07
CA GLU A 226 27.67 -6.09 18.86
C GLU A 226 27.50 -7.03 20.07
N LYS A 227 26.31 -7.03 20.71
CA LYS A 227 26.08 -7.77 21.96
C LYS A 227 25.49 -9.17 21.80
N TYR A 228 24.60 -9.38 20.84
CA TYR A 228 23.82 -10.62 20.74
C TYR A 228 24.02 -11.38 19.44
N LEU A 229 24.13 -10.67 18.32
CA LEU A 229 24.13 -11.29 16.98
C LEU A 229 25.29 -10.76 16.11
N PRO A 230 26.56 -10.98 16.50
CA PRO A 230 27.72 -10.40 15.81
C PRO A 230 27.89 -10.94 14.37
N PHE A 231 27.30 -12.10 14.08
CA PHE A 231 27.31 -12.74 12.77
C PHE A 231 26.25 -12.20 11.79
N ARG A 232 25.31 -11.37 12.25
CA ARG A 232 24.31 -10.70 11.41
C ARG A 232 24.76 -9.27 11.10
N SER A 233 24.43 -8.75 9.92
CA SER A 233 24.68 -7.33 9.63
C SER A 233 23.68 -6.44 10.36
N GLU A 234 24.08 -5.21 10.68
CA GLU A 234 23.20 -4.17 11.23
C GLU A 234 21.90 -4.00 10.41
N SER A 235 22.03 -3.99 9.08
CA SER A 235 20.89 -3.87 8.15
C SER A 235 19.92 -5.05 8.21
N ALA A 236 20.43 -6.27 8.40
CA ALA A 236 19.61 -7.46 8.56
C ALA A 236 18.83 -7.42 9.88
N ILE A 237 19.51 -7.00 10.96
CA ILE A 237 18.90 -6.81 12.28
C ILE A 237 17.81 -5.74 12.21
N GLN A 238 18.07 -4.57 11.62
CA GLN A 238 17.08 -3.50 11.44
C GLN A 238 15.84 -3.98 10.67
N THR A 239 16.05 -4.72 9.58
CA THR A 239 14.97 -5.31 8.80
C THR A 239 14.15 -6.29 9.66
N ARG A 240 14.82 -7.10 10.49
CA ARG A 240 14.14 -8.04 11.38
C ARG A 240 13.39 -7.36 12.51
N MET A 241 13.96 -6.34 13.14
CA MET A 241 13.28 -5.52 14.16
C MET A 241 11.95 -4.97 13.60
N THR A 242 11.97 -4.47 12.37
CA THR A 242 10.76 -3.95 11.70
C THR A 242 9.71 -5.05 11.49
N LYS A 243 10.15 -6.25 11.07
CA LYS A 243 9.25 -7.41 10.90
C LYS A 243 8.67 -7.90 12.22
N GLU A 244 9.47 -8.01 13.28
CA GLU A 244 8.99 -8.47 14.60
C GLU A 244 8.00 -7.47 15.22
N ARG A 245 8.24 -6.16 15.10
CA ARG A 245 7.25 -5.14 15.51
C ARG A 245 5.91 -5.35 14.82
N LYS A 246 5.92 -5.52 13.49
CA LYS A 246 4.71 -5.79 12.71
C LYS A 246 4.01 -7.09 13.14
N LEU A 247 4.77 -8.17 13.32
CA LEU A 247 4.23 -9.49 13.70
C LEU A 247 3.62 -9.50 15.11
N ARG A 248 4.13 -8.65 16.01
CA ARG A 248 3.66 -8.53 17.39
C ARG A 248 2.60 -7.43 17.56
N GLY A 249 2.07 -6.88 16.47
CA GLY A 249 1.03 -5.84 16.51
C GLY A 249 1.52 -4.47 16.98
N VAL A 250 2.83 -4.27 17.17
CA VAL A 250 3.38 -2.93 17.41
C VAL A 250 3.26 -2.15 16.13
N GLN A 251 2.29 -1.24 16.09
CA GLN A 251 2.06 -0.39 14.92
C GLN A 251 3.36 0.28 14.53
N ALA A 252 3.76 0.11 13.28
CA ALA A 252 4.94 0.79 12.76
C ALA A 252 4.70 2.29 12.96
N ILE A 253 5.66 2.96 13.62
CA ILE A 253 5.62 4.41 13.79
C ILE A 253 5.36 5.00 12.39
N PRO A 254 4.23 5.69 12.16
CA PRO A 254 3.84 6.11 10.83
C PRO A 254 4.98 6.88 10.20
N THR A 255 5.49 6.50 9.04
CA THR A 255 6.61 7.25 8.43
C THR A 255 6.17 8.63 7.94
N LYS A 256 4.87 8.80 7.69
CA LYS A 256 4.27 10.07 7.26
C LYS A 256 4.07 11.01 8.45
N TRP A 257 4.49 12.25 8.27
CA TRP A 257 4.20 13.36 9.19
C TRP A 257 2.86 13.97 8.82
N SER A 258 1.94 14.10 9.78
CA SER A 258 0.69 14.80 9.53
C SER A 258 0.93 16.32 9.43
N ASN A 259 0.00 17.06 8.83
CA ASN A 259 0.08 18.53 8.80
C ASN A 259 0.09 19.09 10.22
N ARG A 260 -0.75 18.55 11.10
CA ARG A 260 -0.78 18.88 12.53
C ARG A 260 0.57 18.63 13.22
N ASP A 261 1.24 17.50 12.94
CA ASP A 261 2.57 17.23 13.48
C ASP A 261 3.59 18.28 12.99
N ASN A 262 3.53 18.66 11.70
CA ASN A 262 4.45 19.66 11.12
C ASN A 262 4.22 21.05 11.74
N GLU A 263 2.97 21.48 11.88
CA GLU A 263 2.59 22.74 12.52
C GLU A 263 3.05 22.79 13.98
N LEU A 264 2.83 21.71 14.72
CA LEU A 264 3.24 21.63 16.12
C LEU A 264 4.76 21.69 16.29
N VAL A 265 5.52 20.99 15.42
CA VAL A 265 6.98 21.04 15.43
C VAL A 265 7.48 22.46 15.13
N ILE A 266 6.93 23.14 14.12
CA ILE A 266 7.33 24.52 13.80
C ILE A 266 7.02 25.44 14.98
N LYS A 267 5.80 25.38 15.50
CA LYS A 267 5.35 26.23 16.62
C LYS A 267 6.24 26.06 17.85
N LEU A 268 6.46 24.83 18.31
CA LEU A 268 7.23 24.59 19.53
C LEU A 268 8.71 24.99 19.39
N VAL A 269 9.32 24.76 18.22
CA VAL A 269 10.71 25.19 17.99
C VAL A 269 10.80 26.72 17.92
N ASP A 270 9.83 27.39 17.30
CA ASP A 270 9.81 28.86 17.22
C ASP A 270 9.49 29.51 18.59
N GLU A 271 8.80 28.80 19.49
CA GLU A 271 8.64 29.15 20.92
C GLU A 271 9.91 28.89 21.76
N GLY A 272 10.97 28.31 21.17
CA GLY A 272 12.25 28.08 21.83
C GLY A 272 12.36 26.76 22.60
N HIS A 273 11.47 25.79 22.37
CA HIS A 273 11.60 24.46 22.97
C HIS A 273 12.68 23.61 22.28
N ASP A 274 13.45 22.87 23.08
CA ASP A 274 14.43 21.89 22.60
C ASP A 274 13.74 20.65 22.01
N PHE A 275 14.41 19.95 21.09
CA PHE A 275 13.84 18.78 20.40
C PHE A 275 13.54 17.61 21.35
N GLU A 276 14.29 17.51 22.44
CA GLU A 276 14.12 16.59 23.55
C GLU A 276 12.78 16.83 24.28
N ASP A 277 12.39 18.10 24.47
CA ASP A 277 11.13 18.48 25.11
C ASP A 277 9.92 18.33 24.17
N ILE A 278 10.15 18.47 22.87
CA ILE A 278 9.11 18.32 21.84
C ILE A 278 8.75 16.85 21.63
N ALA A 279 9.73 15.94 21.72
CA ALA A 279 9.54 14.51 21.47
C ALA A 279 8.39 13.87 22.26
N PRO A 280 8.27 14.03 23.59
CA PRO A 280 7.15 13.46 24.36
C PRO A 280 5.80 14.14 24.08
N ARG A 281 5.79 15.38 23.56
CA ARG A 281 4.54 16.10 23.22
C ARG A 281 3.93 15.63 21.90
N LEU A 282 4.72 14.98 21.04
CA LEU A 282 4.23 14.36 19.82
C LEU A 282 3.70 12.95 20.12
N SER A 283 2.46 12.68 19.70
CA SER A 283 1.73 11.42 19.97
C SER A 283 2.35 10.14 19.36
N ARG A 284 3.53 10.21 18.73
CA ARG A 284 4.03 9.20 17.78
C ARG A 284 5.45 8.71 18.03
N GLU A 285 5.93 8.69 19.28
CA GLU A 285 7.26 8.15 19.64
C GLU A 285 8.39 8.59 18.68
N ARG A 286 8.38 9.87 18.29
CA ARG A 286 9.39 10.42 17.38
C ARG A 286 10.65 10.70 18.17
N THR A 287 11.80 10.28 17.65
CA THR A 287 13.06 10.61 18.31
C THR A 287 13.40 12.10 18.09
N PRO A 288 14.10 12.78 19.02
CA PRO A 288 14.53 14.17 18.86
C PRO A 288 15.25 14.43 17.52
N LYS A 289 16.13 13.50 17.11
CA LYS A 289 16.83 13.56 15.81
C LYS A 289 15.89 13.53 14.60
N GLN A 290 14.80 12.76 14.66
CA GLN A 290 13.82 12.72 13.57
C GLN A 290 13.04 14.04 13.48
N ILE A 291 12.71 14.63 14.64
CA ILE A 291 12.01 15.91 14.74
C ILE A 291 12.90 17.03 14.19
N GLU A 292 14.16 17.07 14.60
CA GLU A 292 15.14 18.04 14.09
C GLU A 292 15.32 17.93 12.57
N ALA A 293 15.54 16.72 12.06
CA ALA A 293 15.67 16.48 10.61
C ALA A 293 14.40 16.91 9.85
N ARG A 294 13.22 16.69 10.43
CA ARG A 294 11.96 17.13 9.85
C ARG A 294 11.83 18.66 9.84
N TYR A 295 12.13 19.33 10.95
CA TYR A 295 12.10 20.78 11.05
C TYR A 295 13.02 21.45 10.01
N ARG A 296 14.26 20.96 9.86
CA ARG A 296 15.19 21.44 8.82
C ARG A 296 14.61 21.31 7.41
N ASN A 297 13.91 20.22 7.11
CA ASN A 297 13.25 20.03 5.83
C ASN A 297 12.06 20.96 5.63
N LEU A 298 11.24 21.19 6.67
CA LEU A 298 10.13 22.15 6.64
C LEU A 298 10.63 23.57 6.37
N LYS A 299 11.72 24.01 7.02
CA LYS A 299 12.35 25.31 6.74
C LYS A 299 12.85 25.43 5.30
N LYS A 300 13.46 24.37 4.75
CA LYS A 300 13.89 24.35 3.34
C LYS A 300 12.70 24.50 2.38
N GLN A 301 11.60 23.78 2.63
CA GLN A 301 10.39 23.86 1.81
C GLN A 301 9.77 25.26 1.87
N ALA A 302 9.66 25.85 3.06
CA ALA A 302 9.15 27.22 3.22
C ALA A 302 9.99 28.25 2.46
N ARG A 303 11.33 28.09 2.43
CA ARG A 303 12.22 28.97 1.66
C ARG A 303 12.00 28.83 0.15
N VAL A 304 11.84 27.60 -0.36
CA VAL A 304 11.55 27.37 -1.77
C VAL A 304 10.20 27.98 -2.16
N SER A 305 9.16 27.81 -1.33
CA SER A 305 7.85 28.40 -1.58
C SER A 305 7.87 29.92 -1.62
N ARG A 306 8.66 30.60 -0.78
CA ARG A 306 8.81 32.07 -0.84
C ARG A 306 9.49 32.53 -2.13
N MET A 307 10.56 31.85 -2.56
CA MET A 307 11.26 32.21 -3.80
C MET A 307 10.42 31.97 -5.05
N SER A 308 9.48 31.01 -5.03
CA SER A 308 8.56 30.80 -6.15
C SER A 308 7.47 31.86 -6.26
N VAL A 309 7.17 32.58 -5.17
CA VAL A 309 6.19 33.67 -5.18
C VAL A 309 6.83 34.97 -5.67
N GLU A 310 8.09 35.24 -5.32
CA GLU A 310 8.80 36.46 -5.75
C GLU A 310 9.15 36.49 -7.25
N VAL A 311 9.21 35.34 -7.93
CA VAL A 311 9.51 35.28 -9.38
C VAL A 311 8.27 35.52 -10.26
N ASN A 312 7.06 35.52 -9.69
CA ASN A 312 5.82 35.73 -10.43
C ASN A 312 5.22 37.14 -10.23
N VAL A 313 5.94 38.05 -9.56
CA VAL A 313 5.60 39.48 -9.52
C VAL A 313 6.60 40.22 -10.42
N ILE A 314 6.52 39.93 -11.72
CA ILE A 314 6.96 40.87 -12.76
C ILE A 314 5.64 41.39 -13.31
N ASP A 315 5.16 42.46 -12.71
CA ASP A 315 4.12 43.29 -13.31
C ASP A 315 4.75 43.95 -14.54
N ASP A 316 4.42 43.38 -15.71
CA ASP A 316 4.23 44.13 -16.94
C ASP A 316 3.16 45.19 -16.64
N ASP A 317 3.56 46.44 -16.39
CA ASP A 317 2.81 47.67 -16.66
C ASP A 317 3.56 48.86 -16.05
N GLU A 318 4.29 49.63 -16.88
CA GLU A 318 4.25 51.10 -16.87
C GLU A 318 5.05 51.67 -18.06
N ASP A 319 4.34 51.91 -19.16
CA ASP A 319 4.66 52.95 -20.14
C ASP A 319 4.49 54.31 -19.43
N VAL A 320 5.60 54.94 -19.04
CA VAL A 320 5.61 56.33 -18.55
C VAL A 320 6.33 57.23 -19.54
N GLU A 321 5.54 58.19 -20.01
CA GLU A 321 5.86 59.33 -20.86
C GLU A 321 7.22 60.00 -20.58
N LEU A 322 7.91 60.31 -21.67
CA LEU A 322 9.03 61.22 -21.73
C LEU A 322 8.57 62.64 -21.38
N GLY A 323 8.86 63.08 -20.16
CA GLY A 323 8.84 64.48 -19.76
C GLY A 323 10.26 65.01 -19.64
N ASP A 324 10.65 65.83 -20.61
CA ASP A 324 11.71 66.84 -20.44
C ASP A 324 11.41 67.65 -19.18
N ASP A 325 12.37 67.77 -18.26
CA ASP A 325 12.60 69.08 -17.65
C ASP A 325 13.97 69.22 -17.00
N ASN A 326 14.50 70.39 -17.31
CA ASN A 326 15.77 70.98 -16.99
C ASN A 326 15.69 71.59 -15.59
N MET A 327 16.54 71.18 -14.63
CA MET A 327 16.84 72.08 -13.50
C MET A 327 18.22 71.84 -12.91
N GLN A 328 19.07 72.81 -13.25
CA GLN A 328 20.37 73.14 -12.71
C GLN A 328 20.17 73.91 -11.40
N VAL A 329 20.77 73.46 -10.28
CA VAL A 329 21.02 74.32 -9.12
C VAL A 329 22.31 73.87 -8.42
N ASP A 330 23.26 74.80 -8.36
CA ASP A 330 24.50 74.75 -7.58
C ASP A 330 24.25 75.07 -6.09
N ALA A 331 25.32 74.86 -5.30
CA ALA A 331 25.70 75.57 -4.06
C ALA A 331 25.40 74.92 -2.69
N ASP A 332 26.49 74.44 -2.08
CA ASP A 332 27.10 74.84 -0.79
C ASP A 332 26.29 74.88 0.53
N GLY A 333 26.96 74.38 1.59
CA GLY A 333 26.64 74.59 3.02
C GLY A 333 26.75 73.28 3.81
N ASP A 334 27.89 72.90 4.41
CA ASP A 334 28.54 73.46 5.63
C ASP A 334 27.83 73.10 6.95
N GLU A 335 28.66 72.84 7.98
CA GLU A 335 28.39 72.53 9.39
C GLU A 335 27.82 71.12 9.67
N GLY A 336 28.45 70.23 10.45
CA GLY A 336 29.21 70.45 11.67
C GLY A 336 28.50 69.72 12.81
N SER A 337 28.99 68.54 13.22
CA SER A 337 28.90 68.13 14.63
C SER A 337 29.86 67.01 14.96
N GLU A 338 30.74 67.40 15.87
CA GLU A 338 31.75 66.72 16.65
C GLU A 338 31.13 65.83 17.75
N TYR A 339 31.97 65.03 18.41
CA TYR A 339 31.74 64.09 19.54
C TYR A 339 31.26 62.68 19.10
N ASN A 340 32.00 61.59 19.32
CA ASN A 340 32.87 61.25 20.45
C ASN A 340 33.85 60.13 20.10
N ASP A 341 35.08 60.29 20.58
CA ASP A 341 36.13 59.29 20.66
C ASP A 341 35.95 58.37 21.88
N GLU A 342 36.74 57.28 21.87
CA GLU A 342 37.04 56.34 22.96
C GLU A 342 36.07 55.14 23.13
N ILE A 343 36.47 53.98 22.61
CA ILE A 343 37.28 53.01 23.37
C ILE A 343 37.80 51.92 22.43
N SER A 344 39.13 51.84 22.38
CA SER A 344 39.91 50.75 21.79
C SER A 344 39.57 49.39 22.42
N ARG A 345 39.22 48.38 21.60
CA ARG A 345 39.67 47.01 21.82
C ARG A 345 39.96 46.29 20.50
N VAL A 346 41.25 46.11 20.29
CA VAL A 346 41.89 45.23 19.32
C VAL A 346 41.43 43.78 19.55
N VAL A 347 40.72 43.20 18.58
CA VAL A 347 40.65 41.75 18.40
C VAL A 347 40.85 41.47 16.91
N GLN A 348 42.06 41.06 16.57
CA GLN A 348 42.41 40.54 15.26
C GLN A 348 41.63 39.25 14.98
N THR A 349 40.76 39.26 13.97
CA THR A 349 40.24 38.04 13.36
C THR A 349 41.15 37.59 12.22
N PRO A 350 41.48 36.29 12.11
CA PRO A 350 42.42 35.79 11.12
C PRO A 350 41.82 35.84 9.71
N HIS A 351 42.61 36.36 8.77
CA HIS A 351 42.32 36.39 7.33
C HIS A 351 42.03 34.97 6.79
N LYS A 352 40.85 34.81 6.19
CA LYS A 352 40.58 33.69 5.28
C LYS A 352 41.38 33.89 3.99
N PRO A 353 42.06 32.86 3.46
CA PRO A 353 42.77 32.97 2.19
C PRO A 353 41.76 33.16 1.05
N LYS A 354 41.99 34.21 0.24
CA LYS A 354 41.36 34.40 -1.07
C LYS A 354 41.69 33.18 -1.95
N THR A 355 40.73 32.28 -2.11
CA THR A 355 40.76 31.28 -3.19
C THR A 355 40.63 31.99 -4.52
N THR A 356 41.74 32.08 -5.23
CA THR A 356 41.84 32.39 -6.65
C THR A 356 40.98 31.39 -7.43
N ARG A 357 39.80 31.84 -7.88
CA ARG A 357 38.96 31.10 -8.81
C ARG A 357 39.70 31.12 -10.15
N LYS A 358 40.27 29.98 -10.55
CA LYS A 358 40.75 29.75 -11.92
C LYS A 358 39.59 30.01 -12.88
N THR A 359 39.65 31.12 -13.60
CA THR A 359 38.87 31.38 -14.80
C THR A 359 39.25 30.31 -15.82
N ILE A 360 38.39 29.31 -15.98
CA ILE A 360 38.44 28.39 -17.11
C ILE A 360 38.00 29.20 -18.32
N PRO A 361 38.78 29.26 -19.42
CA PRO A 361 38.35 29.96 -20.63
C PRO A 361 37.09 29.28 -21.16
N TYR A 362 36.00 30.03 -21.20
CA TYR A 362 34.77 29.62 -21.86
C TYR A 362 35.04 29.70 -23.36
N ASN A 363 35.53 28.60 -23.94
CA ASN A 363 35.69 28.47 -25.38
C ASN A 363 34.30 28.19 -25.99
N SER A 364 33.50 29.26 -26.12
CA SER A 364 32.28 29.26 -26.93
C SER A 364 32.67 29.14 -28.41
N SER A 365 32.93 27.91 -28.86
CA SER A 365 32.60 27.57 -30.23
C SER A 365 31.18 27.03 -30.19
N GLU A 366 30.19 27.91 -30.42
CA GLU A 366 28.86 27.50 -30.85
C GLU A 366 29.01 26.74 -32.17
N LYS A 367 29.24 25.43 -32.07
CA LYS A 367 28.94 24.53 -33.16
C LYS A 367 27.43 24.53 -33.26
N SER A 368 26.94 25.30 -34.23
CA SER A 368 25.56 25.28 -34.68
C SER A 368 25.10 23.82 -34.72
N PRO A 369 24.00 23.45 -34.02
CA PRO A 369 23.53 22.08 -34.01
C PRO A 369 23.27 21.70 -35.45
N THR A 370 24.08 20.79 -35.99
CA THR A 370 23.81 20.15 -37.26
C THR A 370 22.47 19.46 -37.09
N LYS A 371 21.41 20.11 -37.58
CA LYS A 371 20.04 19.60 -37.58
C LYS A 371 20.07 18.24 -38.26
N LYS A 372 20.20 17.17 -37.48
CA LYS A 372 20.00 15.81 -37.99
C LYS A 372 18.60 15.82 -38.61
N PRO A 373 18.43 15.32 -39.85
CA PRO A 373 17.11 15.24 -40.45
C PRO A 373 16.20 14.49 -39.47
N PRO A 374 14.97 14.99 -39.22
CA PRO A 374 14.07 14.39 -38.26
C PRO A 374 13.91 12.91 -38.61
N SER A 375 14.28 12.03 -37.68
CA SER A 375 14.15 10.59 -37.91
C SER A 375 12.68 10.29 -38.13
N SER A 376 12.33 9.76 -39.30
CA SER A 376 10.95 9.36 -39.58
C SER A 376 10.49 8.35 -38.52
N ILE A 377 9.22 8.41 -38.11
CA ILE A 377 8.66 7.46 -37.16
C ILE A 377 8.81 6.00 -37.64
N THR A 378 8.80 5.79 -38.97
CA THR A 378 9.05 4.50 -39.62
C THR A 378 10.47 3.98 -39.35
N SER A 379 11.47 4.87 -39.36
CA SER A 379 12.86 4.52 -39.01
C SER A 379 12.98 4.13 -37.54
N ILE A 380 12.31 4.85 -36.64
CA ILE A 380 12.28 4.56 -35.20
C ILE A 380 11.65 3.18 -34.96
N ARG A 381 10.46 2.92 -35.52
CA ARG A 381 9.75 1.63 -35.44
C ARG A 381 10.59 0.48 -36.00
N THR A 382 11.28 0.71 -37.11
CA THR A 382 12.16 -0.31 -37.72
C THR A 382 13.36 -0.61 -36.82
N LYS A 383 13.98 0.42 -36.23
CA LYS A 383 15.09 0.27 -35.30
C LYS A 383 14.68 -0.50 -34.04
N LEU A 384 13.49 -0.22 -33.50
CA LEU A 384 12.93 -0.95 -32.36
C LEU A 384 12.69 -2.43 -32.65
N LEU A 385 12.10 -2.76 -33.80
CA LEU A 385 11.91 -4.17 -34.17
C LEU A 385 13.25 -4.89 -34.39
N ASN A 386 14.24 -4.17 -34.91
CA ASN A 386 15.57 -4.73 -35.15
C ASN A 386 16.39 -4.90 -33.86
N SER A 387 16.07 -4.20 -32.76
CA SER A 387 16.74 -4.39 -31.46
C SER A 387 16.35 -5.69 -30.75
N ILE A 388 15.23 -6.33 -31.17
CA ILE A 388 14.85 -7.65 -30.67
C ILE A 388 15.84 -8.70 -31.21
N ASP A 389 16.45 -9.45 -30.30
CA ASP A 389 17.37 -10.54 -30.61
C ASP A 389 16.66 -11.63 -31.44
N ALA A 390 17.34 -12.16 -32.46
CA ALA A 390 16.83 -13.20 -33.36
C ALA A 390 16.41 -14.47 -32.60
N LYS A 391 16.99 -14.73 -31.41
CA LYS A 391 16.58 -15.86 -30.56
C LYS A 391 15.16 -15.74 -29.99
N TYR A 392 14.62 -14.52 -29.91
CA TYR A 392 13.27 -14.28 -29.43
C TYR A 392 12.28 -14.14 -30.58
N LEU A 393 12.70 -13.51 -31.67
CA LEU A 393 11.85 -13.26 -32.84
C LEU A 393 12.71 -13.26 -34.11
N ASP A 394 12.44 -14.22 -34.99
CA ASP A 394 13.09 -14.34 -36.29
C ASP A 394 12.63 -13.23 -37.27
N SER A 395 13.19 -13.23 -38.48
CA SER A 395 12.90 -12.19 -39.49
C SER A 395 11.42 -12.17 -39.87
N ASP A 396 10.81 -13.35 -40.03
CA ASP A 396 9.40 -13.45 -40.42
C ASP A 396 8.46 -13.14 -39.26
N GLY A 397 8.80 -13.53 -38.03
CA GLY A 397 8.14 -13.09 -36.81
C GLY A 397 8.19 -11.57 -36.63
N LYS A 398 9.32 -10.92 -36.95
CA LYS A 398 9.44 -9.44 -36.94
C LYS A 398 8.52 -8.78 -37.97
N LYS A 399 8.39 -9.35 -39.17
CA LYS A 399 7.43 -8.88 -40.19
C LYS A 399 5.99 -9.08 -39.73
N GLY A 400 5.68 -10.23 -39.13
CA GLY A 400 4.37 -10.55 -38.56
C GLY A 400 3.98 -9.56 -37.46
N LEU A 401 4.87 -9.32 -36.50
CA LEU A 401 4.68 -8.36 -35.42
C LEU A 401 4.50 -6.93 -35.95
N ARG A 402 5.30 -6.51 -36.95
CA ARG A 402 5.12 -5.21 -37.60
C ARG A 402 3.74 -5.06 -38.21
N LYS A 403 3.28 -6.08 -38.95
CA LYS A 403 1.95 -6.09 -39.59
C LYS A 403 0.83 -6.02 -38.53
N ALA A 404 0.98 -6.78 -37.45
CA ALA A 404 0.03 -6.80 -36.34
C ALA A 404 -0.05 -5.43 -35.63
N LEU A 405 1.10 -4.80 -35.33
CA LEU A 405 1.15 -3.47 -34.71
C LEU A 405 0.66 -2.36 -35.64
N ASN A 406 0.89 -2.45 -36.95
CA ASN A 406 0.31 -1.51 -37.91
C ASN A 406 -1.23 -1.60 -37.97
N LYS A 407 -1.80 -2.78 -37.72
CA LYS A 407 -3.26 -3.00 -37.70
C LYS A 407 -3.90 -2.59 -36.37
N THR A 408 -3.28 -2.97 -35.25
CA THR A 408 -3.84 -2.80 -33.90
C THR A 408 -3.45 -1.47 -33.24
N GLY A 409 -2.34 -0.87 -33.68
CA GLY A 409 -1.79 0.34 -33.09
C GLY A 409 -0.42 0.07 -32.46
N TRP A 410 0.47 1.06 -32.61
CA TRP A 410 1.76 1.08 -31.92
C TRP A 410 1.59 1.63 -30.50
N PRO A 411 2.51 1.29 -29.56
CA PRO A 411 2.57 1.99 -28.27
C PRO A 411 2.66 3.49 -28.49
N THR A 412 2.07 4.27 -27.59
CA THR A 412 1.83 5.72 -27.71
C THR A 412 3.09 6.47 -28.12
N ARG A 413 4.23 6.15 -27.49
CA ARG A 413 5.55 6.73 -27.76
C ARG A 413 6.10 6.46 -29.16
N PHE A 414 5.51 5.54 -29.89
CA PHE A 414 5.89 5.20 -31.26
C PHE A 414 4.77 5.55 -32.27
N THR A 415 3.79 6.36 -31.88
CA THR A 415 2.72 6.81 -32.79
C THR A 415 3.15 8.00 -33.65
N SER A 416 3.92 8.94 -33.09
CA SER A 416 4.50 10.09 -33.79
C SER A 416 5.93 10.38 -33.33
N VAL A 417 6.64 11.30 -34.02
CA VAL A 417 8.00 11.70 -33.65
C VAL A 417 7.97 12.56 -32.38
N GLU A 418 6.96 13.43 -32.25
CA GLU A 418 6.76 14.30 -31.08
C GLU A 418 6.55 13.49 -29.80
N GLU A 419 5.75 12.43 -29.86
CA GLU A 419 5.51 11.51 -28.74
C GLU A 419 6.76 10.72 -28.35
N HIS A 420 7.58 10.34 -29.33
CA HIS A 420 8.85 9.66 -29.09
C HIS A 420 9.83 10.57 -28.34
N ASP A 421 9.95 11.82 -28.78
CA ASP A 421 10.90 12.81 -28.27
C ASP A 421 10.42 13.55 -27.03
N SER A 422 9.13 13.43 -26.70
CA SER A 422 8.55 13.96 -25.46
C SER A 422 9.32 13.46 -24.23
N PRO A 423 9.41 14.24 -23.13
CA PRO A 423 10.10 13.81 -21.92
C PRO A 423 9.59 12.46 -21.44
N MET A 424 10.49 11.61 -20.93
CA MET A 424 10.12 10.27 -20.47
C MET A 424 9.18 10.43 -19.27
N PRO A 425 8.00 9.78 -19.25
CA PRO A 425 7.06 9.95 -18.15
C PRO A 425 7.75 9.64 -16.83
N GLU A 426 7.73 10.59 -15.91
CA GLU A 426 8.35 10.47 -14.60
C GLU A 426 7.59 9.44 -13.76
N LYS A 427 7.97 8.16 -13.91
CA LYS A 427 7.63 7.00 -13.07
C LYS A 427 6.18 6.51 -13.14
N ASN A 428 6.04 5.20 -13.39
CA ASN A 428 5.06 4.25 -12.81
C ASN A 428 3.65 4.76 -12.46
N GLY A 429 3.05 5.66 -13.24
CA GLY A 429 1.65 6.01 -13.06
C GLY A 429 0.78 4.75 -13.21
N PRO A 430 -0.20 4.48 -12.33
CA PRO A 430 -1.03 3.27 -12.42
C PRO A 430 -1.85 3.20 -13.71
N LYS A 431 -2.07 4.34 -14.36
CA LYS A 431 -2.85 4.43 -15.60
C LYS A 431 -1.98 4.09 -16.82
N TRP A 432 -2.45 3.13 -17.59
CA TRP A 432 -1.91 2.77 -18.90
C TRP A 432 -2.81 3.31 -20.00
N PRO A 433 -2.27 4.03 -21.00
CA PRO A 433 -3.03 4.40 -22.18
C PRO A 433 -3.65 3.16 -22.84
N THR A 434 -4.89 3.26 -23.31
CA THR A 434 -5.58 2.12 -23.96
C THR A 434 -4.77 1.56 -25.13
N LYS A 435 -4.14 2.44 -25.93
CA LYS A 435 -3.25 2.05 -27.03
C LYS A 435 -2.05 1.21 -26.58
N ASP A 436 -1.45 1.54 -25.43
CA ASP A 436 -0.31 0.79 -24.91
C ASP A 436 -0.73 -0.61 -24.48
N VAL A 437 -1.93 -0.74 -23.89
CA VAL A 437 -2.48 -2.04 -23.48
C VAL A 437 -2.80 -2.91 -24.70
N GLU A 438 -3.42 -2.34 -25.73
CA GLU A 438 -3.73 -3.05 -26.97
C GLU A 438 -2.46 -3.49 -27.70
N ALA A 439 -1.45 -2.61 -27.78
CA ALA A 439 -0.16 -2.94 -28.34
C ALA A 439 0.54 -4.04 -27.53
N LEU A 440 0.49 -3.98 -26.19
CA LEU A 440 1.07 -5.01 -25.33
C LEU A 440 0.42 -6.38 -25.57
N ARG A 441 -0.91 -6.43 -25.64
CA ARG A 441 -1.65 -7.66 -25.96
C ARG A 441 -1.24 -8.21 -27.32
N CYS A 442 -1.20 -7.36 -28.35
CA CYS A 442 -0.77 -7.72 -29.69
C CYS A 442 0.65 -8.30 -29.73
N ILE A 443 1.61 -7.67 -29.01
CA ILE A 443 2.98 -8.18 -28.90
C ILE A 443 3.01 -9.55 -28.22
N ARG A 444 2.24 -9.74 -27.14
CA ARG A 444 2.22 -11.00 -26.39
C ARG A 444 1.56 -12.14 -27.15
N GLU A 445 0.53 -11.85 -27.95
CA GLU A 445 -0.15 -12.83 -28.81
C GLU A 445 0.73 -13.22 -30.01
N THR A 446 1.42 -12.25 -30.62
CA THR A 446 2.23 -12.49 -31.84
C THR A 446 3.64 -12.99 -31.52
N ALA A 447 4.21 -12.59 -30.38
CA ALA A 447 5.60 -12.82 -30.02
C ALA A 447 5.75 -13.16 -28.52
N SER A 448 5.08 -14.23 -28.09
CA SER A 448 5.00 -14.68 -26.69
C SER A 448 6.35 -15.01 -26.04
N SER A 449 7.36 -15.34 -26.86
CA SER A 449 8.74 -15.65 -26.51
C SER A 449 9.57 -14.43 -26.06
N ILE A 450 9.15 -13.20 -26.38
CA ILE A 450 9.89 -11.99 -26.00
C ILE A 450 9.85 -11.84 -24.47
N PRO A 451 11.00 -11.77 -23.77
CA PRO A 451 11.03 -11.56 -22.33
C PRO A 451 10.46 -10.19 -21.96
N TYR A 452 9.75 -10.11 -20.83
CA TYR A 452 9.21 -8.84 -20.33
C TYR A 452 10.27 -7.74 -20.19
N LYS A 453 11.52 -8.08 -19.87
CA LYS A 453 12.63 -7.12 -19.80
C LYS A 453 12.88 -6.43 -21.15
N LYS A 454 12.68 -7.14 -22.26
CA LYS A 454 12.81 -6.59 -23.61
C LYS A 454 11.59 -5.77 -24.03
N LEU A 455 10.44 -6.00 -23.41
CA LEU A 455 9.26 -5.16 -23.63
C LEU A 455 9.41 -3.75 -23.04
N GLU A 456 10.35 -3.51 -22.13
CA GLU A 456 10.67 -2.15 -21.64
C GLU A 456 11.09 -1.22 -22.79
N GLU A 457 11.70 -1.75 -23.85
CA GLU A 457 12.07 -1.00 -25.05
C GLU A 457 10.82 -0.53 -25.83
N PHE A 458 9.70 -1.26 -25.75
CA PHE A 458 8.40 -0.90 -26.35
C PHE A 458 7.58 0.06 -25.47
N PHE A 459 7.86 0.09 -24.18
CA PHE A 459 7.12 0.87 -23.18
C PHE A 459 8.10 1.65 -22.30
N PRO A 460 8.82 2.64 -22.86
CA PRO A 460 9.83 3.37 -22.11
C PRO A 460 9.21 4.06 -20.87
N GLY A 461 9.91 3.95 -19.74
CA GLY A 461 9.43 4.42 -18.44
C GLY A 461 8.54 3.42 -17.69
N ARG A 462 8.24 2.25 -18.26
CA ARG A 462 7.55 1.15 -17.58
C ARG A 462 8.53 0.05 -17.18
N SER A 463 8.46 -0.38 -15.92
CA SER A 463 9.24 -1.51 -15.43
C SER A 463 8.68 -2.85 -15.93
N GLN A 464 9.56 -3.86 -16.02
CA GLN A 464 9.22 -5.24 -16.33
C GLN A 464 8.03 -5.75 -15.50
N THR A 465 8.02 -5.46 -14.20
CA THR A 465 6.95 -5.86 -13.27
C THR A 465 5.63 -5.18 -13.61
N ALA A 466 5.65 -3.89 -13.97
CA ALA A 466 4.45 -3.17 -14.38
C ALA A 466 3.86 -3.73 -15.68
N ILE A 467 4.71 -4.01 -16.67
CA ILE A 467 4.29 -4.62 -17.96
C ILE A 467 3.63 -5.98 -17.69
N ARG A 468 4.28 -6.83 -16.88
CA ARG A 468 3.75 -8.14 -16.52
C ARG A 468 2.41 -8.06 -15.79
N ASN A 469 2.30 -7.18 -14.81
CA ASN A 469 1.06 -7.02 -14.04
C ASN A 469 -0.10 -6.55 -14.92
N ILE A 470 0.14 -5.62 -15.85
CA ILE A 470 -0.90 -5.15 -16.77
C ILE A 470 -1.33 -6.22 -17.74
N TYR A 471 -0.38 -6.98 -18.29
CA TYR A 471 -0.74 -8.11 -19.13
C TYR A 471 -1.55 -9.15 -18.35
N ASN A 472 -1.10 -9.56 -17.16
CA ASN A 472 -1.81 -10.58 -16.37
C ASN A 472 -3.20 -10.13 -15.88
N THR A 473 -3.36 -8.85 -15.54
CA THR A 473 -4.65 -8.31 -15.07
C THR A 473 -5.66 -8.15 -16.19
N ARG A 474 -5.24 -7.98 -17.45
CA ARG A 474 -6.13 -7.74 -18.60
C ARG A 474 -6.18 -8.86 -19.64
N ALA A 475 -5.22 -9.78 -19.65
CA ALA A 475 -5.23 -10.99 -20.48
C ALA A 475 -6.19 -12.06 -19.94
N ASN A 476 -6.66 -11.90 -18.70
CA ASN A 476 -7.92 -12.46 -18.22
C ASN A 476 -8.99 -11.36 -18.24
N PRO A 477 -9.47 -10.89 -19.42
CA PRO A 477 -10.70 -10.16 -19.41
C PRO A 477 -11.75 -11.17 -18.93
N SER A 478 -12.33 -10.93 -17.75
CA SER A 478 -13.62 -11.54 -17.45
C SER A 478 -14.51 -11.26 -18.69
N PRO A 479 -15.10 -12.28 -19.31
CA PRO A 479 -15.61 -12.22 -20.69
C PRO A 479 -16.74 -11.21 -20.96
N ASN A 480 -17.14 -10.39 -19.99
CA ASN A 480 -18.34 -9.55 -20.04
C ASN A 480 -18.11 -8.02 -20.18
N TYR A 481 -16.91 -7.55 -20.52
CA TYR A 481 -16.70 -6.09 -20.64
C TYR A 481 -17.06 -5.48 -22.01
N SER A 482 -17.31 -6.30 -23.06
CA SER A 482 -17.64 -5.80 -24.40
C SER A 482 -19.13 -5.50 -24.64
N ASP A 483 -20.04 -5.99 -23.79
CA ASP A 483 -21.50 -5.87 -24.03
C ASP A 483 -22.17 -4.67 -23.35
N ARG A 484 -21.44 -3.78 -22.68
CA ARG A 484 -22.02 -2.57 -22.05
C ARG A 484 -22.06 -1.32 -22.93
N LYS A 485 -21.93 -1.48 -24.25
CA LYS A 485 -22.18 -0.39 -25.21
C LYS A 485 -22.99 -0.91 -26.41
N LYS A 486 -24.22 -1.33 -26.16
CA LYS A 486 -25.32 -1.26 -27.12
C LYS A 486 -26.59 -0.84 -26.40
#